data_AF-A0A0G0AXD8-F1
#
_entry.id   AF-A0A0G0AXD8-F1
#
_cell.length_a   1.000
_cell.length_b   1.000
_cell.length_c   1.000
_cell.angle_alpha   90.00
_cell.angle_beta   90.00
_cell.angle_gamma   90.00
#
_symmetry.space_group_name_H-M   'P 1'
#
loop_
_entity.id
_entity.type
_entity.pdbx_description
1 polymer ?
#
loop_
_entity_poly.entity_id
_entity_poly.type
_entity_poly.pdbx_seq_one_letter_code
_entity_poly.pdbx_strand_id
1 'polypeptide(L)'
;MINLAPYWWTNFNNLGVYWQNKNDLEKAEGYYLKSIENGNYYLAFENYALVLLKQKKYTKAKEFLNTNIKYFPQNTNMIQLLALSYYFTGDTDTAIKVVQYLIDNSPTENNKKLLDLIQKGGDLSNLFD
;
A
#
# COMPACT_ATOMS: atom_id res chain seq x y z
N MET A 1 -7.94 -35.99 0.66
CA MET A 1 -6.71 -35.41 1.23
C MET A 1 -6.93 -33.93 1.41
N ILE A 2 -7.00 -33.45 2.65
CA ILE A 2 -7.00 -32.02 2.95
C ILE A 2 -5.56 -31.54 2.74
N ASN A 3 -5.35 -30.66 1.78
CA ASN A 3 -4.04 -30.14 1.43
C ASN A 3 -3.65 -29.08 2.47
N LEU A 4 -2.94 -29.50 3.54
CA LEU A 4 -2.49 -28.64 4.64
C LEU A 4 -1.12 -27.99 4.38
N ALA A 5 -0.76 -27.74 3.13
CA ALA A 5 0.36 -26.83 2.85
C ALA A 5 -0.17 -25.40 2.96
N PRO A 6 0.19 -24.60 3.99
CA PRO A 6 -0.15 -23.19 4.00
C PRO A 6 0.38 -22.58 2.71
N TYR A 7 -0.51 -21.95 1.94
CA TYR A 7 -0.20 -21.42 0.63
C TYR A 7 1.12 -20.62 0.66
N TRP A 8 2.10 -21.02 -0.14
CA TRP A 8 3.48 -20.54 0.02
C TRP A 8 3.60 -19.01 -0.06
N TRP A 9 2.72 -18.35 -0.81
CA TRP A 9 2.66 -16.89 -0.85
C TRP A 9 2.31 -16.24 0.49
N THR A 10 1.46 -16.82 1.34
CA THR A 10 1.17 -16.25 2.67
C THR A 10 2.40 -16.38 3.59
N ASN A 11 3.18 -17.46 3.47
CA ASN A 11 4.44 -17.61 4.19
C ASN A 11 5.47 -16.56 3.77
N PHE A 12 5.57 -16.26 2.47
CA PHE A 12 6.42 -15.17 2.00
C PHE A 12 5.95 -13.81 2.52
N ASN A 13 4.64 -13.54 2.54
CA ASN A 13 4.12 -12.31 3.14
C ASN A 13 4.50 -12.23 4.63
N ASN A 14 4.36 -13.31 5.39
CA ASN A 14 4.71 -13.33 6.82
C ASN A 14 6.21 -13.11 7.05
N LEU A 15 7.07 -13.63 6.18
CA LEU A 15 8.50 -13.32 6.19
C LEU A 15 8.75 -11.84 5.87
N GLY A 16 8.00 -11.26 4.93
CA GLY A 16 8.05 -9.83 4.65
C GLY A 16 7.71 -8.99 5.88
N VAL A 17 6.63 -9.33 6.58
CA VAL A 17 6.22 -8.68 7.84
C VAL A 17 7.29 -8.83 8.92
N TYR A 18 7.87 -10.02 9.06
CA TYR A 18 8.95 -10.27 10.01
C TYR A 18 10.14 -9.33 9.78
N TRP A 19 10.61 -9.18 8.54
CA TRP A 19 11.73 -8.31 8.20
C TRP A 19 11.37 -6.83 8.30
N GLN A 20 10.13 -6.45 7.95
CA GLN A 20 9.61 -5.10 8.15
C GLN A 20 9.64 -4.72 9.64
N ASN A 21 9.24 -5.61 10.55
CA ASN A 21 9.30 -5.39 11.99
C ASN A 21 10.74 -5.30 12.54
N LYS A 22 11.71 -5.83 11.80
CA LYS A 22 13.15 -5.65 12.06
C LYS A 22 13.73 -4.39 11.40
N ASN A 23 12.89 -3.57 10.76
CA ASN A 23 13.26 -2.41 9.96
C ASN A 23 14.19 -2.75 8.77
N ASP A 24 14.27 -4.02 8.37
CA ASP A 24 14.98 -4.45 7.16
C ASP A 24 14.00 -4.39 5.98
N LEU A 25 13.77 -3.16 5.51
CA LEU A 25 12.78 -2.87 4.48
C LEU A 25 13.14 -3.48 3.12
N GLU A 26 14.42 -3.66 2.84
CA GLU A 26 14.87 -4.29 1.58
C GLU A 26 14.52 -5.78 1.55
N LYS A 27 14.76 -6.52 2.64
CA LYS A 27 14.29 -7.90 2.71
C LYS A 27 12.77 -7.98 2.72
N ALA A 28 12.09 -7.08 3.44
CA ALA A 28 10.63 -7.03 3.45
C ALA A 28 10.06 -6.90 2.03
N GLU A 29 10.56 -5.94 1.26
CA GLU A 29 10.21 -5.74 -0.15
C GLU A 29 10.39 -7.02 -0.97
N GLY A 30 11.55 -7.67 -0.86
CA GLY A 30 11.85 -8.90 -1.61
C GLY A 30 10.91 -10.07 -1.28
N TYR A 31 10.52 -10.21 -0.01
CA TYR A 31 9.57 -11.25 0.40
C TYR A 31 8.13 -10.96 -0.01
N TYR A 32 7.69 -9.69 0.05
CA TYR A 32 6.37 -9.33 -0.48
C TYR A 32 6.30 -9.53 -2.00
N LEU A 33 7.36 -9.22 -2.73
CA LEU A 33 7.43 -9.48 -4.17
C LEU A 33 7.34 -10.98 -4.47
N LYS A 34 8.06 -11.83 -3.74
CA LYS A 34 7.93 -13.30 -3.87
C LYS A 34 6.51 -13.79 -3.58
N SER A 35 5.83 -13.19 -2.61
CA SER A 35 4.43 -13.51 -2.32
C SER A 35 3.53 -13.21 -3.52
N ILE A 36 3.67 -12.01 -4.11
CA ILE A 36 2.92 -11.55 -5.29
C ILE A 36 3.18 -12.44 -6.51
N GLU A 37 4.43 -12.81 -6.76
CA GLU A 37 4.83 -13.68 -7.88
C GLU A 37 4.23 -15.09 -7.78
N ASN A 38 3.93 -15.56 -6.57
CA ASN A 38 3.42 -16.90 -6.30
C ASN A 38 1.91 -16.94 -6.01
N GLY A 39 1.23 -15.80 -5.94
CA GLY A 39 -0.19 -15.76 -5.67
C GLY A 39 -0.78 -14.35 -5.61
N ASN A 40 -2.07 -14.25 -5.91
CA ASN A 40 -2.79 -12.98 -5.87
C ASN A 40 -3.32 -12.70 -4.45
N TYR A 41 -2.42 -12.42 -3.50
CA TYR A 41 -2.77 -12.20 -2.11
C TYR A 41 -2.80 -10.71 -1.76
N TYR A 42 -4.00 -10.15 -1.56
CA TYR A 42 -4.20 -8.71 -1.38
C TYR A 42 -3.28 -8.06 -0.32
N LEU A 43 -3.01 -8.73 0.81
CA LEU A 43 -2.11 -8.21 1.83
C LEU A 43 -0.68 -8.07 1.34
N ALA A 44 -0.20 -8.94 0.46
CA ALA A 44 1.15 -8.82 -0.09
C ALA A 44 1.27 -7.60 -1.01
N PHE A 45 0.24 -7.29 -1.78
CA PHE A 45 0.20 -6.08 -2.61
C PHE A 45 0.17 -4.82 -1.74
N GLU A 46 -0.67 -4.81 -0.72
CA GLU A 46 -0.77 -3.71 0.25
C GLU A 46 0.58 -3.48 0.97
N ASN A 47 1.15 -4.54 1.54
CA ASN A 47 2.41 -4.46 2.28
C ASN A 47 3.60 -4.07 1.39
N TYR A 48 3.64 -4.56 0.14
CA TYR A 48 4.67 -4.16 -0.81
C TYR A 48 4.59 -2.67 -1.10
N ALA A 49 3.40 -2.15 -1.42
CA ALA A 49 3.20 -0.73 -1.66
C ALA A 49 3.56 0.13 -0.44
N LEU A 50 3.16 -0.31 0.77
CA LEU A 50 3.52 0.35 2.02
C LEU A 50 5.05 0.40 2.22
N VAL A 51 5.75 -0.71 2.01
CA VAL A 51 7.22 -0.75 2.13
C VAL A 51 7.89 0.16 1.10
N LEU A 52 7.40 0.22 -0.13
CA LEU A 52 7.92 1.16 -1.12
C LEU A 52 7.78 2.61 -0.65
N LEU A 53 6.65 2.97 -0.05
CA LEU A 53 6.45 4.31 0.53
C LEU A 53 7.39 4.58 1.73
N LYS A 54 7.56 3.62 2.65
CA LYS A 54 8.53 3.71 3.76
C LYS A 54 9.96 3.93 3.28
N GLN A 55 10.34 3.27 2.19
CA GLN A 55 11.63 3.43 1.52
C GLN A 55 11.73 4.71 0.67
N LYS A 56 10.69 5.56 0.64
CA LYS A 56 10.59 6.75 -0.19
C LYS A 56 10.66 6.48 -1.71
N LYS A 57 10.36 5.25 -2.13
CA LYS A 57 10.28 4.83 -3.54
C LYS A 57 8.90 5.20 -4.13
N TYR A 58 8.53 6.48 -4.03
CA TYR A 58 7.19 6.98 -4.32
C TYR A 58 6.74 6.71 -5.76
N THR A 59 7.62 6.92 -6.75
CA THR A 59 7.32 6.64 -8.17
C THR A 59 7.01 5.16 -8.38
N LYS A 60 7.81 4.26 -7.78
CA LYS A 60 7.62 2.81 -7.88
C LYS A 60 6.31 2.38 -7.20
N ALA A 61 5.97 2.95 -6.05
CA ALA A 61 4.70 2.69 -5.37
C ALA A 61 3.51 3.12 -6.23
N LYS A 62 3.57 4.31 -6.83
CA LYS A 62 2.53 4.84 -7.73
C LYS A 62 2.30 3.93 -8.94
N GLU A 63 3.37 3.56 -9.64
CA GLU A 63 3.29 2.68 -10.82
C GLU A 63 2.73 1.30 -10.46
N PHE A 64 3.22 0.72 -9.35
CA PHE A 64 2.75 -0.57 -8.86
C PHE A 64 1.26 -0.53 -8.53
N LEU A 65 0.80 0.48 -7.79
CA LEU A 65 -0.60 0.59 -7.37
C LEU A 65 -1.52 0.85 -8.57
N ASN A 66 -1.18 1.76 -9.48
CA ASN A 66 -1.96 2.00 -10.70
C ASN A 66 -2.14 0.72 -11.54
N THR A 67 -1.11 -0.12 -11.60
CA THR A 67 -1.15 -1.36 -12.39
C THR A 67 -1.98 -2.45 -11.72
N ASN A 68 -1.96 -2.51 -10.38
CA ASN A 68 -2.47 -3.66 -9.62
C ASN A 68 -3.78 -3.39 -8.88
N ILE A 69 -4.22 -2.13 -8.73
CA ILE A 69 -5.46 -1.79 -8.01
C ILE A 69 -6.70 -2.46 -8.62
N LYS A 70 -6.67 -2.74 -9.94
CA LYS A 70 -7.73 -3.46 -10.66
C LYS A 70 -8.02 -4.87 -10.13
N TYR A 71 -7.05 -5.51 -9.47
CA TYR A 71 -7.25 -6.83 -8.85
C TYR A 71 -8.02 -6.73 -7.53
N PHE A 72 -7.97 -5.57 -6.88
CA PHE A 72 -8.60 -5.31 -5.57
C PHE A 72 -9.26 -3.92 -5.54
N PRO A 73 -10.25 -3.65 -6.43
CA PRO A 73 -10.79 -2.30 -6.62
C PRO A 73 -11.53 -1.75 -5.41
N GLN A 74 -11.87 -2.60 -4.42
CA GLN A 74 -12.52 -2.21 -3.17
C GLN A 74 -11.55 -2.20 -1.97
N ASN A 75 -10.25 -2.46 -2.17
CA ASN A 75 -9.28 -2.39 -1.09
C ASN A 75 -8.95 -0.93 -0.78
N THR A 76 -9.62 -0.38 0.24
CA THR A 76 -9.48 1.01 0.67
C THR A 76 -8.05 1.36 1.08
N ASN A 77 -7.29 0.43 1.69
CA ASN A 77 -5.90 0.66 2.08
C ASN A 77 -5.02 0.86 0.85
N MET A 78 -5.17 0.04 -0.20
CA MET A 78 -4.42 0.23 -1.45
C MET A 78 -4.77 1.55 -2.14
N ILE A 79 -6.04 2.00 -2.07
CA ILE A 79 -6.44 3.29 -2.63
C ILE A 79 -5.87 4.46 -1.80
N GLN A 80 -5.80 4.34 -0.47
CA GLN A 80 -5.13 5.32 0.39
C GLN A 80 -3.63 5.41 0.07
N LEU A 81 -2.95 4.27 -0.07
CA LEU A 81 -1.55 4.21 -0.47
C LEU A 81 -1.33 4.83 -1.87
N LEU A 82 -2.32 4.72 -2.76
CA LEU A 82 -2.27 5.33 -4.10
C LEU A 82 -2.36 6.86 -3.99
N ALA A 83 -3.29 7.37 -3.20
CA ALA A 83 -3.38 8.81 -2.92
C ALA A 83 -2.07 9.36 -2.33
N LEU A 84 -1.51 8.67 -1.34
CA LEU A 84 -0.21 9.02 -0.76
C LEU A 84 0.90 9.00 -1.81
N SER A 85 0.93 7.99 -2.68
CA SER A 85 1.91 7.90 -3.76
C SER A 85 1.79 9.07 -4.75
N TYR A 86 0.58 9.51 -5.09
CA TYR A 86 0.37 10.72 -5.90
C TYR A 86 0.90 11.96 -5.18
N TYR A 87 0.52 12.16 -3.92
CA TYR A 87 0.97 13.29 -3.09
C TYR A 87 2.49 13.38 -3.02
N PHE A 88 3.18 12.29 -2.66
CA PHE A 88 4.64 12.28 -2.55
C PHE A 88 5.38 12.41 -3.89
N THR A 89 4.69 12.19 -5.01
CA THR A 89 5.23 12.49 -6.36
C THR A 89 4.86 13.88 -6.87
N GLY A 90 4.25 14.73 -6.02
CA GLY A 90 3.89 16.11 -6.34
C GLY A 90 2.57 16.28 -7.09
N ASP A 91 1.83 15.20 -7.33
CA ASP A 91 0.52 15.22 -7.99
C ASP A 91 -0.60 15.32 -6.96
N THR A 92 -0.60 16.44 -6.24
CA THR A 92 -1.53 16.72 -5.14
C THR A 92 -2.98 16.75 -5.62
N ASP A 93 -3.23 17.27 -6.82
CA ASP A 93 -4.58 17.33 -7.40
C ASP A 93 -5.18 15.94 -7.60
N THR A 94 -4.40 14.99 -8.12
CA THR A 94 -4.86 13.61 -8.27
C THR A 94 -5.00 12.93 -6.91
N ALA A 95 -4.09 13.18 -5.96
CA ALA A 95 -4.20 12.67 -4.60
C ALA A 95 -5.53 13.07 -3.95
N ILE A 96 -5.91 14.35 -4.05
CA ILE A 96 -7.19 14.87 -3.54
C ILE A 96 -8.38 14.16 -4.20
N LYS A 97 -8.37 14.01 -5.53
CA LYS A 97 -9.45 13.31 -6.26
C LYS A 97 -9.60 11.86 -5.81
N VAL A 98 -8.49 11.15 -5.60
CA VAL A 98 -8.50 9.75 -5.14
C VAL A 98 -9.08 9.64 -3.72
N VAL A 99 -8.70 10.54 -2.80
CA VAL A 99 -9.26 10.52 -1.44
C VAL A 99 -10.73 10.95 -1.43
N GLN A 100 -11.14 11.89 -2.27
CA GLN A 100 -12.54 12.27 -2.39
C GLN A 100 -13.39 11.08 -2.86
N TYR A 101 -12.92 10.35 -3.87
CA TYR A 101 -13.57 9.10 -4.31
C TYR A 101 -13.69 8.09 -3.16
N LEU A 102 -12.65 7.94 -2.33
CA LEU A 102 -12.71 7.08 -1.14
C LEU A 102 -13.76 7.54 -0.13
N ILE A 103 -13.88 8.83 0.12
CA ILE A 103 -14.87 9.38 1.07
C ILE A 103 -16.29 9.14 0.55
N ASP A 104 -16.52 9.35 -0.75
CA ASP A 104 -17.84 9.21 -1.36
C ASP A 104 -18.33 7.75 -1.34
N ASN A 105 -17.43 6.77 -1.43
CA ASN A 105 -17.77 5.35 -1.52
C ASN A 105 -17.52 4.57 -0.21
N SER A 106 -16.71 5.09 0.70
CA SER A 106 -16.32 4.46 1.97
C SER A 106 -15.95 5.53 3.00
N PRO A 107 -16.94 6.29 3.49
CA PRO A 107 -16.69 7.41 4.38
C PRO A 107 -16.16 6.91 5.73
N THR A 108 -14.92 7.28 6.04
CA THR A 108 -14.28 7.02 7.32
C THR A 108 -13.61 8.29 7.82
N GLU A 109 -13.47 8.42 9.15
CA GLU A 109 -12.73 9.55 9.73
C GLU A 109 -11.27 9.56 9.30
N ASN A 110 -10.67 8.39 9.07
CA ASN A 110 -9.31 8.28 8.53
C ASN A 110 -9.19 8.88 7.13
N ASN A 111 -10.15 8.61 6.24
CA ASN A 111 -10.16 9.17 4.88
C ASN A 111 -10.33 10.70 4.90
N LYS A 112 -11.21 11.22 5.76
CA LYS A 112 -11.38 12.68 5.93
C LYS A 112 -10.12 13.34 6.47
N LYS A 113 -9.48 12.74 7.47
CA LYS A 113 -8.22 13.22 8.03
C LYS A 113 -7.10 13.21 6.99
N LEU A 114 -7.02 12.16 6.17
CA LEU A 114 -6.06 12.07 5.08
C LEU A 114 -6.26 13.22 4.08
N LEU A 115 -7.50 13.51 3.69
CA LEU A 115 -7.82 14.64 2.80
C LEU A 115 -7.36 15.97 3.39
N ASP A 116 -7.69 16.25 4.65
CA ASP A 116 -7.31 17.48 5.36
C ASP A 116 -5.78 17.66 5.41
N LEU A 117 -5.03 16.59 5.70
CA LEU A 117 -3.58 16.62 5.74
C LEU A 117 -2.96 16.91 4.36
N ILE A 118 -3.47 16.26 3.30
CA ILE A 118 -3.03 16.49 1.92
C ILE A 118 -3.30 17.95 1.51
N GLN A 119 -4.49 18.49 1.81
CA GLN A 119 -4.86 19.87 1.47
C GLN A 119 -4.01 20.91 2.21
N LYS A 120 -3.61 20.62 3.44
CA LYS A 120 -2.72 21.49 4.23
C LYS A 120 -1.25 21.40 3.84
N GLY A 121 -0.88 20.50 2.93
CA GLY A 121 0.53 20.24 2.60
C GLY A 121 1.30 19.68 3.79
N GLY A 122 0.65 18.90 4.65
CA GLY A 122 1.26 18.36 5.86
C GLY A 122 2.36 17.33 5.57
N ASP A 123 3.28 17.15 6.53
CA ASP A 123 4.21 16.03 6.48
C ASP A 123 3.48 14.73 6.79
N LEU A 124 3.40 13.87 5.78
CA LEU A 124 2.71 12.58 5.83
C LEU A 124 3.66 11.41 6.04
N SER A 125 4.98 11.64 6.23
CA SER A 125 5.94 10.55 6.38
C SER A 125 5.66 9.68 7.61
N ASN A 126 5.07 10.25 8.64
CA ASN A 126 4.77 9.57 9.90
C ASN A 126 3.51 8.70 9.83
N LEU A 127 2.76 8.72 8.72
CA LEU A 127 1.61 7.83 8.52
C LEU A 127 2.01 6.38 8.27
N PHE A 128 3.31 6.13 8.08
CA PHE A 128 3.81 4.79 7.78
C PHE A 128 4.30 4.05 9.03
N ASP A 129 4.52 4.72 10.16
CA ASP A 129 5.14 4.12 11.35
C ASP A 129 4.18 3.26 12.19
#